data_AF-A0A7J2KFS3-F1
#
_entry.id   AF-A0A7J2KFS3-F1
#
_cell.length_a   1.000
_cell.length_b   1.000
_cell.length_c   1.000
_cell.angle_alpha   90.00
_cell.angle_beta   90.00
_cell.angle_gamma   90.00
#
_symmetry.space_group_name_H-M   'P 1'
#
loop_
_entity.id
_entity.type
_entity.pdbx_description
1 polymer ?
#
loop_
_entity_poly.entity_id
_entity_poly.type
_entity_poly.pdbx_seq_one_letter_code
_entity_poly.pdbx_strand_id
1 'polypeptide(L)'
;MLFKKNYVFKSYRFILERFNSSIIFPLLYCDFLIVKRNDREHYIVFRGEEESRIKITVNGLEKYFDMYSVRIEDIYRFIYGKSLLAIGLRTPLYEEICPQLSFFVGLFVRKHAVYLGKELDKRIIRFSKYGIDVGAEKTEIMKRLASLKQTGVCFQHTILIDGKGLKEKDVIKVLSFKPLKKWYITPLDLEIFLRKNMGVGYEDISWKTWRHRL
;
A
#
# COMPACT_ATOMS: atom_id res chain seq x y z
N MET A 1 -2.83 4.45 26.22
CA MET A 1 -3.03 3.01 25.94
C MET A 1 -3.41 2.83 24.48
N LEU A 2 -2.44 2.58 23.58
CA LEU A 2 -2.61 2.66 22.11
C LEU A 2 -3.29 1.42 21.49
N PHE A 3 -3.46 0.32 22.23
CA PHE A 3 -3.84 -0.98 21.67
C PHE A 3 -5.04 -1.57 22.42
N LYS A 4 -6.25 -1.40 21.88
CA LYS A 4 -7.53 -1.94 22.42
C LYS A 4 -7.89 -3.35 21.90
N LYS A 5 -7.10 -3.89 20.97
CA LYS A 5 -7.27 -5.22 20.39
C LYS A 5 -5.95 -5.97 20.52
N ASN A 6 -6.02 -7.27 20.79
CA ASN A 6 -4.87 -8.17 20.87
C ASN A 6 -4.29 -8.40 19.47
N TYR A 7 -3.70 -7.35 18.90
CA TYR A 7 -2.92 -7.46 17.67
C TYR A 7 -1.48 -7.78 17.99
N VAL A 8 -0.86 -8.62 17.17
CA VAL A 8 0.58 -8.85 17.17
C VAL A 8 1.24 -7.82 16.26
N PHE A 9 2.36 -7.26 16.70
CA PHE A 9 3.17 -6.34 15.92
C PHE A 9 4.59 -6.88 15.79
N LYS A 10 5.14 -6.82 14.58
CA LYS A 10 6.56 -7.08 14.32
C LYS A 10 7.10 -6.06 13.34
N SER A 11 8.32 -5.62 13.58
CA SER A 11 8.99 -4.56 12.81
C SER A 11 10.32 -5.04 12.26
N TYR A 12 10.60 -4.63 11.03
CA TYR A 12 11.76 -5.05 10.27
C TYR A 12 12.35 -3.85 9.53
N ARG A 13 13.69 -3.76 9.54
CA ARG A 13 14.44 -3.06 8.51
C ARG A 13 14.59 -4.01 7.33
N PHE A 14 14.54 -3.50 6.11
CA PHE A 14 14.84 -4.33 4.95
C PHE A 14 15.72 -3.63 3.92
N ILE A 15 16.50 -4.43 3.19
CA ILE A 15 17.31 -3.98 2.07
C ILE A 15 16.61 -4.41 0.79
N LEU A 16 16.45 -3.46 -0.14
CA LEU A 16 15.87 -3.72 -1.45
C LEU A 16 16.93 -4.36 -2.35
N GLU A 17 16.85 -5.68 -2.52
CA GLU A 17 17.67 -6.39 -3.49
C GLU A 17 16.97 -6.47 -4.85
N ARG A 18 15.71 -6.91 -4.86
CA ARG A 18 14.87 -7.03 -6.07
C ARG A 18 13.41 -6.75 -5.76
N PHE A 19 12.81 -5.76 -6.43
CA PHE A 19 11.37 -5.51 -6.31
C PHE A 19 10.61 -6.26 -7.42
N ASN A 20 9.98 -7.38 -7.06
CA ASN A 20 9.17 -8.20 -7.97
C ASN A 20 7.67 -7.99 -7.71
N SER A 21 6.83 -8.07 -8.74
CA SER A 21 5.35 -8.02 -8.59
C SER A 21 4.79 -9.02 -7.58
N SER A 22 5.51 -10.11 -7.33
CA SER A 22 5.14 -11.17 -6.39
C SER A 22 5.11 -10.73 -4.93
N ILE A 23 5.75 -9.61 -4.56
CA ILE A 23 5.79 -9.16 -3.16
C ILE A 23 4.41 -8.76 -2.62
N ILE A 24 3.45 -8.47 -3.50
CA ILE A 24 2.13 -8.02 -3.10
C ILE A 24 1.36 -9.13 -2.39
N PHE A 25 1.50 -10.38 -2.83
CA PHE A 25 0.77 -11.52 -2.25
C PHE A 25 1.09 -11.72 -0.76
N PRO A 26 2.37 -11.76 -0.32
CA PRO A 26 2.72 -11.77 1.11
C PRO A 26 2.10 -10.60 1.91
N LEU A 27 2.04 -9.40 1.33
CA LEU A 27 1.49 -8.21 2.00
C LEU A 27 -0.04 -8.28 2.19
N LEU A 28 -0.75 -9.13 1.45
CA LEU A 28 -2.21 -9.31 1.62
C LEU A 28 -2.58 -9.99 2.95
N TYR A 29 -1.63 -10.61 3.66
CA TYR A 29 -1.90 -11.36 4.90
C TYR A 29 -1.90 -10.50 6.16
N CYS A 30 -1.35 -9.28 6.10
CA CYS A 30 -1.24 -8.38 7.26
C CYS A 30 -1.66 -6.95 6.91
N ASP A 31 -2.05 -6.19 7.92
CA ASP A 31 -1.99 -4.74 7.79
C ASP A 31 -0.53 -4.32 7.96
N PHE A 32 -0.10 -3.25 7.30
CA PHE A 32 1.29 -2.83 7.41
C PHE A 32 1.47 -1.32 7.33
N LEU A 33 2.56 -0.87 7.93
CA LEU A 33 3.09 0.47 7.83
C LEU A 33 4.49 0.37 7.25
N ILE A 34 4.76 1.07 6.17
CA ILE A 34 6.07 1.10 5.51
C ILE A 34 6.66 2.51 5.61
N VAL A 35 7.97 2.59 5.78
CA VAL A 35 8.71 3.84 5.86
C VAL A 35 9.85 3.78 4.85
N LYS A 36 9.89 4.75 3.95
CA LYS A 36 11.07 5.05 3.13
C LYS A 36 11.64 6.38 3.59
N ARG A 37 12.94 6.42 3.88
CA ARG A 37 13.63 7.67 4.24
C ARG A 37 14.40 8.25 3.06
N ASN A 38 15.10 7.39 2.35
CA ASN A 38 15.90 7.67 1.16
C ASN A 38 15.97 6.35 0.37
N ASP A 39 16.83 6.27 -0.63
CA ASP A 39 16.91 5.09 -1.50
C ASP A 39 17.63 3.89 -0.85
N ARG A 40 18.06 3.98 0.42
CA ARG A 40 18.80 2.92 1.14
C ARG A 40 18.17 2.51 2.46
N GLU A 41 17.30 3.33 3.05
CA GLU A 41 16.71 3.09 4.36
C GLU A 41 15.20 2.84 4.27
N HIS A 42 14.85 1.57 4.46
CA HIS A 42 13.48 1.08 4.40
C HIS A 42 13.12 0.26 5.63
N TYR A 43 11.91 0.50 6.14
CA TYR A 43 11.36 -0.18 7.29
C TYR A 43 9.93 -0.60 7.02
N ILE A 44 9.51 -1.71 7.61
CA ILE A 44 8.14 -2.19 7.57
C ILE A 44 7.72 -2.69 8.94
N VAL A 45 6.50 -2.35 9.33
CA VAL A 45 5.83 -2.81 10.54
C VAL A 45 4.58 -3.56 10.12
N PHE A 46 4.47 -4.81 10.55
CA PHE A 46 3.27 -5.62 10.36
C PHE A 46 2.39 -5.56 11.60
N ARG A 47 1.08 -5.53 11.35
CA ARG A 47 0.03 -5.75 12.35
C ARG A 47 -0.82 -6.94 11.88
N GLY A 48 -0.85 -7.99 12.70
CA GLY A 48 -1.64 -9.20 12.47
C GLY A 48 -2.54 -9.51 13.67
N GLU A 49 -3.60 -10.28 13.43
CA GLU A 49 -4.45 -10.86 14.49
C GLU A 49 -3.69 -11.96 15.25
N GLU A 50 -2.79 -12.64 14.57
CA GLU A 50 -1.99 -13.76 15.09
C GLU A 50 -0.57 -13.68 14.54
N GLU A 51 0.39 -14.26 15.27
CA GLU A 51 1.79 -14.31 14.86
C GLU A 51 2.00 -15.19 13.61
N SER A 52 1.15 -16.21 13.42
CA SER A 52 1.14 -17.10 12.25
C SER A 52 1.06 -16.33 10.93
N ARG A 53 0.15 -15.33 10.84
CA ARG A 53 -0.03 -14.51 9.66
C ARG A 53 1.18 -13.64 9.36
N ILE A 54 1.78 -13.06 10.41
CA ILE A 54 3.00 -12.26 10.26
C ILE A 54 4.14 -13.14 9.76
N LYS A 55 4.28 -14.35 10.30
CA LYS A 55 5.30 -15.31 9.85
C LYS A 55 5.12 -15.69 8.38
N ILE A 56 3.90 -15.95 7.92
CA ILE A 56 3.61 -16.21 6.50
C ILE A 56 4.00 -15.01 5.62
N THR A 57 3.64 -13.79 6.04
CA THR A 57 4.03 -12.57 5.33
C THR A 57 5.54 -12.43 5.24
N VAL A 58 6.25 -12.55 6.37
CA VAL A 58 7.70 -12.37 6.44
C VAL A 58 8.43 -13.43 5.61
N ASN A 59 8.11 -14.71 5.79
CA ASN A 59 8.70 -15.79 4.98
C ASN A 59 8.47 -15.60 3.47
N GLY A 60 7.35 -15.01 3.07
CA GLY A 60 7.06 -14.69 1.68
C GLY A 60 7.90 -13.53 1.14
N LEU A 61 8.18 -12.53 1.99
CA LEU A 61 8.97 -11.35 1.65
C LEU A 61 10.48 -11.60 1.70
N GLU A 62 10.94 -12.48 2.58
CA GLU A 62 12.36 -12.90 2.70
C GLU A 62 12.91 -13.54 1.42
N LYS A 63 12.03 -13.95 0.49
CA LYS A 63 12.42 -14.38 -0.86
C LYS A 63 12.90 -13.24 -1.77
N TYR A 64 12.63 -12.00 -1.39
CA TYR A 64 12.84 -10.81 -2.20
C TYR A 64 13.63 -9.71 -1.46
N PHE A 65 13.56 -9.71 -0.13
CA PHE A 65 14.18 -8.70 0.73
C PHE A 65 14.96 -9.36 1.86
N ASP A 66 16.15 -8.83 2.13
CA ASP A 66 16.86 -9.13 3.37
C ASP A 66 16.21 -8.37 4.52
N MET A 67 15.56 -9.09 5.45
CA MET A 67 14.80 -8.52 6.55
C MET A 67 15.51 -8.73 7.90
N TYR A 68 15.67 -7.64 8.65
CA TYR A 68 16.31 -7.64 9.96
C TYR A 68 15.32 -7.11 11.00
N SER A 69 15.09 -7.87 12.07
CA SER A 69 14.18 -7.42 13.13
C SER A 69 14.71 -6.15 13.81
N VAL A 70 13.81 -5.20 14.05
CA VAL A 70 14.09 -3.95 14.77
C VAL A 70 12.97 -3.67 15.76
N ARG A 71 13.20 -2.80 16.74
CA ARG A 71 12.14 -2.40 17.68
C ARG A 71 11.20 -1.41 17.01
N ILE A 72 9.92 -1.50 17.34
CA ILE A 72 8.88 -0.66 16.74
C ILE A 72 9.03 0.80 17.17
N GLU A 73 9.52 1.03 18.39
CA GLU A 73 9.78 2.34 18.96
C GLU A 73 10.83 3.10 18.15
N ASP A 74 11.84 2.40 17.63
CA ASP A 74 12.90 3.01 16.82
C ASP A 74 12.30 3.58 15.52
N ILE A 75 11.37 2.85 14.89
CA ILE A 75 10.66 3.32 13.69
C ILE A 75 9.74 4.51 14.02
N TYR A 76 8.99 4.42 15.12
CA TYR A 76 8.01 5.44 15.49
C TYR A 76 8.67 6.77 15.86
N ARG A 77 9.84 6.73 16.50
CA ARG A 77 10.66 7.92 16.79
C ARG A 77 11.05 8.70 15.55
N PHE A 78 11.22 8.04 14.39
CA PHE A 78 11.53 8.74 13.14
C PHE A 78 10.35 9.54 12.57
N ILE A 79 9.13 9.15 12.90
CA ILE A 79 7.91 9.73 12.34
C ILE A 79 7.36 10.80 13.29
N TYR A 80 7.47 10.52 14.59
CA TYR A 80 6.98 11.40 15.64
C TYR A 80 7.75 12.73 15.67
N GLY A 81 7.04 13.83 15.92
CA GLY A 81 7.62 15.19 15.94
C GLY A 81 7.95 15.78 14.56
N LYS A 82 7.87 15.01 13.48
CA LYS A 82 8.06 15.55 12.12
C LYS A 82 6.88 16.40 11.68
N SER A 83 7.19 17.45 10.92
CA SER A 83 6.18 18.18 10.15
C SER A 83 5.74 17.33 8.98
N LEU A 84 4.53 16.76 9.08
CA LEU A 84 3.95 15.89 8.06
C LEU A 84 2.63 16.43 7.51
N LEU A 85 2.32 16.03 6.28
CA LEU A 85 1.00 16.17 5.66
C LEU A 85 0.54 14.81 5.09
N ALA A 86 -0.78 14.62 4.96
CA ALA A 86 -1.35 13.40 4.39
C ALA A 86 -1.84 13.59 2.95
N ILE A 87 -1.36 12.74 2.04
CA ILE A 87 -1.82 12.67 0.65
C ILE A 87 -2.55 11.36 0.35
N GLY A 88 -3.46 11.42 -0.62
CA GLY A 88 -4.15 10.26 -1.17
C GLY A 88 -3.55 9.86 -2.51
N LEU A 89 -3.69 8.59 -2.87
CA LEU A 89 -3.35 8.11 -4.20
C LEU A 89 -4.63 8.25 -5.05
N ARG A 90 -4.49 8.77 -6.27
CA ARG A 90 -5.62 9.02 -7.18
C ARG A 90 -5.66 7.96 -8.27
N THR A 91 -6.87 7.61 -8.69
CA THR A 91 -7.18 6.64 -9.74
C THR A 91 -8.19 7.31 -10.69
N PRO A 92 -8.08 7.20 -12.04
CA PRO A 92 -7.35 6.17 -12.79
C PRO A 92 -6.37 6.65 -13.90
N LEU A 93 -6.21 7.94 -14.16
CA LEU A 93 -5.47 8.42 -15.34
C LEU A 93 -3.97 8.65 -15.05
N TYR A 94 -3.16 8.07 -15.92
CA TYR A 94 -1.70 8.01 -15.92
C TYR A 94 -1.03 9.40 -15.79
N GLU A 95 0.20 9.37 -15.29
CA GLU A 95 1.09 10.50 -14.89
C GLU A 95 0.89 11.04 -13.47
N GLU A 96 -0.34 11.29 -13.01
CA GLU A 96 -0.59 11.80 -11.64
C GLU A 96 -0.70 10.71 -10.55
N ILE A 97 -0.71 9.43 -10.92
CA ILE A 97 -1.16 8.29 -10.09
C ILE A 97 -0.36 8.13 -8.79
N CYS A 98 0.90 8.57 -8.78
CA CYS A 98 1.71 8.50 -7.60
C CYS A 98 2.89 9.49 -7.71
N PRO A 99 3.06 10.47 -6.82
CA PRO A 99 4.28 11.26 -6.80
C PRO A 99 5.48 10.35 -6.52
N GLN A 100 6.65 10.68 -7.09
CA GLN A 100 7.89 10.08 -6.64
C GLN A 100 8.32 10.79 -5.36
N LEU A 101 8.53 10.02 -4.30
CA LEU A 101 8.76 10.51 -2.95
C LEU A 101 10.14 10.07 -2.48
N SER A 102 10.96 11.04 -2.07
CA SER A 102 12.24 10.78 -1.40
C SER A 102 12.00 10.15 -0.02
N PHE A 103 11.07 10.74 0.73
CA PHE A 103 10.58 10.28 2.03
C PHE A 103 9.06 10.02 1.98
N PHE A 104 8.62 8.90 2.57
CA PHE A 104 7.21 8.70 2.88
C PHE A 104 6.98 7.70 4.02
N VAL A 105 5.82 7.81 4.67
CA VAL A 105 5.24 6.79 5.55
C VAL A 105 3.92 6.34 4.94
N GLY A 106 3.81 5.08 4.55
CA GLY A 106 2.59 4.51 3.99
C GLY A 106 1.93 3.57 4.99
N LEU A 107 0.76 3.94 5.50
CA LEU A 107 -0.11 3.03 6.26
C LEU A 107 -1.11 2.37 5.31
N PHE A 108 -1.21 1.05 5.35
CA PHE A 108 -2.14 0.25 4.57
C PHE A 108 -2.86 -0.75 5.46
N VAL A 109 -4.18 -0.57 5.56
CA VAL A 109 -5.07 -1.42 6.37
C VAL A 109 -5.98 -2.20 5.44
N ARG A 110 -5.98 -3.52 5.55
CA ARG A 110 -6.78 -4.40 4.70
C ARG A 110 -8.26 -4.21 4.96
N LYS A 111 -9.03 -4.26 3.88
CA LYS A 111 -10.48 -4.15 3.85
C LYS A 111 -11.02 -5.11 2.80
N HIS A 112 -12.30 -5.45 2.93
CA HIS A 112 -12.97 -6.24 1.91
C HIS A 112 -13.15 -5.41 0.63
N ALA A 113 -12.83 -5.99 -0.52
CA ALA A 113 -12.89 -5.32 -1.82
C ALA A 113 -14.31 -4.90 -2.30
N VAL A 114 -15.39 -5.35 -1.66
CA VAL A 114 -16.78 -5.21 -2.18
C VAL A 114 -17.15 -3.75 -2.50
N TYR A 115 -16.86 -2.82 -1.59
CA TYR A 115 -17.22 -1.41 -1.80
C TYR A 115 -16.45 -0.81 -2.97
N LEU A 116 -15.13 -0.98 -2.99
CA LEU A 116 -14.27 -0.43 -4.04
C LEU A 116 -14.57 -1.06 -5.41
N GLY A 117 -14.83 -2.37 -5.45
CA GLY A 117 -15.24 -3.08 -6.66
C GLY A 117 -16.52 -2.49 -7.26
N LYS A 118 -17.57 -2.31 -6.43
CA LYS A 118 -18.83 -1.67 -6.87
C LYS A 118 -18.62 -0.24 -7.37
N GLU A 119 -17.71 0.52 -6.77
CA GLU A 119 -17.41 1.88 -7.21
C GLU A 119 -16.76 1.88 -8.61
N LEU A 120 -15.78 1.00 -8.83
CA LEU A 120 -15.10 0.86 -10.12
C LEU A 120 -16.05 0.32 -11.22
N ASP A 121 -16.88 -0.67 -10.92
CA ASP A 121 -17.88 -1.21 -11.85
C ASP A 121 -18.87 -0.12 -12.31
N LYS A 122 -19.34 0.74 -11.38
CA LYS A 122 -20.22 1.88 -11.72
C LYS A 122 -19.55 2.87 -12.68
N ARG A 123 -18.24 3.11 -12.54
CA ARG A 123 -17.49 3.99 -13.45
C ARG A 123 -17.44 3.38 -14.86
N ILE A 124 -17.20 2.09 -15.00
CA ILE A 124 -17.22 1.39 -16.31
C ILE A 124 -18.59 1.54 -17.00
N ILE A 125 -19.68 1.31 -16.28
CA ILE A 125 -21.03 1.38 -16.85
C ILE A 125 -21.33 2.80 -17.38
N ARG A 126 -20.87 3.84 -16.69
CA ARG A 126 -21.02 5.22 -17.16
C ARG A 126 -20.31 5.42 -18.50
N PHE A 127 -19.06 4.97 -18.63
CA PHE A 127 -18.34 5.12 -19.89
C PHE A 127 -19.01 4.40 -21.07
N SER A 128 -19.55 3.20 -20.85
CA SER A 128 -20.32 2.50 -21.90
C SER A 128 -21.62 3.21 -22.28
N LYS A 129 -22.27 3.88 -21.33
CA LYS A 129 -23.57 4.55 -21.56
C LYS A 129 -23.44 5.88 -22.32
N TYR A 130 -22.33 6.60 -22.12
CA TYR A 130 -22.14 7.93 -22.70
C TYR A 130 -21.35 7.93 -24.02
N GLY A 131 -21.00 6.76 -24.58
CA GLY A 131 -20.28 6.66 -25.85
C GLY A 131 -18.88 7.31 -25.82
N ILE A 132 -18.29 7.49 -24.63
CA ILE A 132 -16.99 8.13 -24.46
C ILE A 132 -15.92 7.09 -24.81
N ASP A 133 -15.12 7.37 -25.85
CA ASP A 133 -13.98 6.54 -26.22
C ASP A 133 -12.81 6.79 -25.26
N VAL A 134 -12.82 6.05 -24.14
CA VAL A 134 -11.78 6.05 -23.12
C VAL A 134 -11.11 4.67 -23.06
N GLY A 135 -10.67 4.15 -24.20
CA GLY A 135 -10.06 2.82 -24.32
C GLY A 135 -8.96 2.54 -23.28
N ALA A 136 -8.06 3.51 -23.05
CA ALA A 136 -6.98 3.39 -22.07
C ALA A 136 -7.49 3.39 -20.61
N GLU A 137 -8.36 4.35 -20.24
CA GLU A 137 -8.91 4.44 -18.88
C GLU A 137 -9.76 3.21 -18.52
N LYS A 138 -10.59 2.77 -19.47
CA LYS A 138 -11.41 1.56 -19.31
C LYS A 138 -10.53 0.33 -19.07
N THR A 139 -9.45 0.19 -19.83
CA THR A 139 -8.47 -0.90 -19.66
C THR A 139 -7.85 -0.87 -18.27
N GLU A 140 -7.48 0.31 -17.79
CA GLU A 140 -6.90 0.51 -16.46
C GLU A 140 -7.86 0.19 -15.32
N ILE A 141 -9.15 0.54 -15.44
CA ILE A 141 -10.17 0.17 -14.45
C ILE A 141 -10.44 -1.34 -14.48
N MET A 142 -10.45 -1.97 -15.66
CA MET A 142 -10.62 -3.43 -15.77
C MET A 142 -9.48 -4.20 -15.10
N LYS A 143 -8.22 -3.75 -15.23
CA LYS A 143 -7.08 -4.36 -14.51
C LYS A 143 -7.26 -4.31 -12.99
N ARG A 144 -7.71 -3.17 -12.47
CA ARG A 144 -8.00 -2.96 -11.04
C ARG A 144 -9.12 -3.85 -10.53
N LEU A 145 -10.21 -3.95 -11.29
CA LEU A 145 -11.30 -4.88 -10.99
C LEU A 145 -10.85 -6.34 -10.98
N ALA A 146 -10.01 -6.74 -11.92
CA ALA A 146 -9.44 -8.09 -11.94
C ALA A 146 -8.61 -8.38 -10.69
N SER A 147 -7.73 -7.44 -10.29
CA SER A 147 -6.94 -7.54 -9.05
C SER A 147 -7.83 -7.67 -7.81
N LEU A 148 -8.91 -6.89 -7.71
CA LEU A 148 -9.87 -6.99 -6.60
C LEU A 148 -10.63 -8.33 -6.59
N LYS A 149 -11.05 -8.82 -7.76
CA LYS A 149 -11.76 -10.12 -7.88
C LYS A 149 -10.86 -11.29 -7.50
N GLN A 150 -9.58 -11.24 -7.91
CA GLN A 150 -8.60 -12.29 -7.62
C GLN A 150 -8.23 -12.34 -6.13
N THR A 151 -8.08 -11.18 -5.48
CA THR A 151 -7.56 -11.11 -4.10
C THR A 151 -8.65 -11.01 -3.05
N GLY A 152 -9.85 -10.54 -3.39
CA GLY A 152 -10.93 -10.26 -2.44
C GLY A 152 -10.67 -9.08 -1.49
N VAL A 153 -9.50 -8.44 -1.58
CA VAL A 153 -9.00 -7.45 -0.62
C VAL A 153 -8.71 -6.12 -1.33
N CYS A 154 -8.98 -5.03 -0.63
CA CYS A 154 -8.44 -3.70 -0.93
C CYS A 154 -7.74 -3.12 0.29
N PHE A 155 -7.06 -2.00 0.13
CA PHE A 155 -6.38 -1.31 1.23
C PHE A 155 -6.99 0.06 1.46
N GLN A 156 -7.41 0.33 2.70
CA GLN A 156 -7.60 1.70 3.16
C GLN A 156 -6.24 2.25 3.56
N HIS A 157 -5.87 3.42 3.05
CA HIS A 157 -4.51 3.91 3.19
C HIS A 157 -4.38 5.34 3.70
N THR A 158 -3.17 5.68 4.16
CA THR A 158 -2.75 7.04 4.46
C THR A 158 -1.26 7.15 4.12
N ILE A 159 -0.90 8.04 3.20
CA ILE A 159 0.49 8.34 2.88
C ILE A 159 0.87 9.66 3.55
N LEU A 160 1.90 9.64 4.38
CA LEU A 160 2.48 10.84 4.98
C LEU A 160 3.75 11.20 4.24
N ILE A 161 3.91 12.49 3.96
CA ILE A 161 5.10 13.08 3.36
C ILE A 161 5.52 14.31 4.16
N ASP A 162 6.73 14.81 3.90
CA ASP A 162 7.21 16.05 4.51
C ASP A 162 6.30 17.23 4.15
N GLY A 163 5.93 18.03 5.15
CA GLY A 163 5.17 19.27 4.97
C GLY A 163 4.28 19.62 6.16
N LYS A 164 3.53 20.71 6.10
CA LYS A 164 2.72 21.19 7.25
C LYS A 164 1.25 20.88 7.01
N GLY A 165 0.65 20.02 7.83
CA GLY A 165 -0.79 19.75 7.73
C GLY A 165 -1.38 18.83 8.79
N LEU A 166 -0.57 18.03 9.49
CA LEU A 166 -1.04 17.13 10.53
C LEU A 166 -0.64 17.58 11.92
N LYS A 167 -1.57 17.41 12.86
CA LYS A 167 -1.29 17.55 14.30
C LYS A 167 -0.69 16.25 14.82
N GLU A 168 0.04 16.32 15.92
CA GLU A 168 0.66 15.16 16.57
C GLU A 168 -0.34 14.03 16.84
N LYS A 169 -1.55 14.37 17.30
CA LYS A 169 -2.65 13.40 17.51
C LYS A 169 -3.01 12.59 16.26
N ASP A 170 -2.85 13.16 15.07
CA ASP A 170 -3.16 12.50 13.81
C ASP A 170 -2.00 11.58 13.40
N VAL A 171 -0.75 11.98 13.66
CA VAL A 171 0.41 11.10 13.52
C VAL A 171 0.28 9.88 14.44
N ILE A 172 -0.10 10.09 15.71
CA ILE A 172 -0.34 9.00 16.67
C ILE A 172 -1.43 8.04 16.18
N LYS A 173 -2.50 8.53 15.54
CA LYS A 173 -3.51 7.65 14.93
C LYS A 173 -2.89 6.76 13.85
N VAL A 174 -2.07 7.31 12.97
CA VAL A 174 -1.41 6.55 11.90
C VAL A 174 -0.47 5.49 12.49
N LEU A 175 0.34 5.85 13.49
CA LEU A 175 1.20 4.89 14.21
C LEU A 175 0.37 3.81 14.92
N SER A 176 -0.85 4.12 15.33
CA SER A 176 -1.81 3.13 15.87
C SER A 176 -2.56 2.35 14.79
N PHE A 177 -2.12 2.43 13.52
CA PHE A 177 -2.78 1.81 12.37
C PHE A 177 -4.25 2.21 12.22
N LYS A 178 -4.54 3.51 12.41
CA LYS A 178 -5.85 4.12 12.15
C LYS A 178 -5.70 5.11 10.98
N PRO A 179 -6.23 4.78 9.78
CA PRO A 179 -6.18 5.68 8.63
C PRO A 179 -6.90 6.99 8.93
N LEU A 180 -6.37 8.11 8.43
CA LEU A 180 -6.93 9.45 8.67
C LEU A 180 -8.10 9.77 7.76
N LYS A 181 -8.09 9.23 6.54
CA LYS A 181 -9.08 9.47 5.50
C LYS A 181 -9.58 8.14 4.93
N LYS A 182 -10.74 8.18 4.25
CA LYS A 182 -11.38 7.02 3.62
C LYS A 182 -10.89 6.84 2.18
N TRP A 183 -9.58 6.84 1.97
CA TRP A 183 -8.99 6.53 0.68
C TRP A 183 -8.75 5.05 0.56
N TYR A 184 -9.07 4.49 -0.61
CA TYR A 184 -8.93 3.08 -0.88
C TYR A 184 -8.17 2.88 -2.19
N ILE A 185 -7.37 1.82 -2.23
CA ILE A 185 -6.62 1.41 -3.40
C ILE A 185 -6.70 -0.10 -3.59
N THR A 186 -6.52 -0.54 -4.84
CA THR A 186 -6.40 -1.96 -5.17
C THR A 186 -4.99 -2.47 -4.84
N PRO A 187 -4.77 -3.80 -4.74
CA PRO A 187 -3.44 -4.36 -4.65
C PRO A 187 -2.53 -3.98 -5.82
N LEU A 188 -3.09 -3.82 -7.03
CA LEU A 188 -2.35 -3.33 -8.19
C LEU A 188 -1.86 -1.89 -7.99
N ASP A 189 -2.71 -0.99 -7.47
CA ASP A 189 -2.32 0.40 -7.20
C ASP A 189 -1.20 0.47 -6.14
N LEU A 190 -1.27 -0.39 -5.12
CA LEU A 190 -0.20 -0.53 -4.12
C LEU A 190 1.11 -0.99 -4.77
N GLU A 191 1.06 -1.96 -5.70
CA GLU A 191 2.24 -2.41 -6.44
C GLU A 191 2.88 -1.26 -7.22
N ILE A 192 2.08 -0.53 -8.00
CA ILE A 192 2.53 0.61 -8.78
C ILE A 192 3.18 1.66 -7.88
N PHE A 193 2.53 1.98 -6.75
CA PHE A 193 3.04 2.93 -5.76
C PHE A 193 4.41 2.50 -5.22
N LEU A 194 4.52 1.26 -4.77
CA LEU A 194 5.75 0.76 -4.16
C LEU A 194 6.88 0.63 -5.19
N ARG A 195 6.63 0.12 -6.41
CA ARG A 195 7.65 0.07 -7.47
C ARG A 195 8.23 1.44 -7.76
N LYS A 196 7.35 2.43 -7.98
CA LYS A 196 7.75 3.81 -8.30
C LYS A 196 8.59 4.44 -7.19
N ASN A 197 8.25 4.18 -5.93
CA ASN A 197 8.92 4.83 -4.80
C ASN A 197 10.08 4.04 -4.21
N MET A 198 10.23 2.75 -4.52
CA MET A 198 11.33 1.90 -4.05
C MET A 198 12.48 1.77 -5.05
N GLY A 199 12.57 2.68 -6.03
CA GLY A 199 13.72 2.77 -6.94
C GLY A 199 13.72 1.75 -8.08
N VAL A 200 12.58 1.15 -8.41
CA VAL A 200 12.47 0.23 -9.55
C VAL A 200 11.77 0.93 -10.72
N GLY A 201 12.39 0.87 -11.89
CA GLY A 201 11.86 1.45 -13.12
C GLY A 201 10.43 1.00 -13.41
N TYR A 202 9.69 1.87 -14.11
CA TYR A 202 8.34 1.55 -14.58
C TYR A 202 8.44 0.53 -15.71
N GLU A 203 8.25 -0.76 -15.42
CA GLU A 203 7.90 -1.72 -16.45
C GLU A 203 6.38 -1.73 -16.59
N ASP A 204 5.87 -1.72 -17.82
CA ASP A 204 4.45 -1.91 -18.07
C ASP A 204 3.99 -3.21 -17.40
N ILE A 205 3.22 -3.08 -16.30
CA ILE A 205 2.60 -4.22 -15.63
C ILE A 205 1.48 -4.71 -16.56
N SER A 206 1.85 -5.61 -17.47
CA SER A 206 0.94 -6.16 -18.46
C SER A 206 -0.17 -6.97 -17.78
N TRP A 207 -1.36 -6.98 -18.37
CA TRP A 207 -2.52 -7.76 -17.91
C TRP A 207 -2.24 -9.26 -17.81
N LYS A 208 -1.26 -9.79 -18.57
CA LYS A 208 -0.90 -11.21 -18.59
C LYS A 208 -0.24 -11.63 -17.27
N THR A 209 0.52 -10.75 -16.64
CA THR A 209 1.26 -11.02 -15.39
C THR A 209 0.33 -11.41 -14.23
N TRP A 210 -0.91 -10.95 -14.25
CA TRP A 210 -1.91 -11.24 -13.21
C TRP A 210 -2.79 -12.46 -13.53
N ARG A 211 -2.96 -12.83 -14.81
CA ARG A 211 -3.78 -14.00 -15.20
C ARG A 211 -3.05 -15.34 -15.06
N HIS A 212 -1.72 -15.36 -15.11
CA HIS A 212 -0.93 -16.59 -15.08
C HIS A 212 -0.53 -17.07 -13.67
N ARG A 213 -1.05 -16.46 -12.60
CA ARG A 213 -0.73 -16.85 -11.22
C ARG A 213 -1.96 -17.45 -10.53
N LEU A 214 -2.32 -18.64 -10.99
CA LEU A 214 -3.02 -19.70 -10.25
C LEU A 214 -2.28 -21.00 -10.52
#